data_AF-A0A7W1XPN4-F1
#
_entry.id   AF-A0A7W1XPN4-F1
#
_cell.length_a   1.000
_cell.length_b   1.000
_cell.length_c   1.000
_cell.angle_alpha   90.00
_cell.angle_beta   90.00
_cell.angle_gamma   90.00
#
_symmetry.space_group_name_H-M   'P 1'
#
loop_
_entity.id
_entity.type
_entity.pdbx_description
1 polymer ?
#
loop_
_entity_poly.entity_id
_entity_poly.type
_entity_poly.pdbx_seq_one_letter_code
_entity_poly.pdbx_strand_id
1 'polypeptide(L)'
;MSDRIQIDPSQLEAIAKEFQAKRQESEQIIQTLDSRIQSLEGQWQGRTKDRFFVDFQEAKQNMKNFTQLLENISTALNQIAQKFRQTDQV
;
A
#
# COMPACT_ATOMS: atom_id res chain seq x y z
N MET A 1 -4.08 34.59 18.21
CA MET A 1 -4.72 33.67 17.25
C MET A 1 -3.61 32.87 16.63
N SER A 2 -3.25 31.75 17.25
CA SER A 2 -2.12 30.92 16.80
C SER A 2 -2.62 29.51 16.63
N ASP A 3 -3.35 29.26 15.53
CA ASP A 3 -3.59 27.90 15.04
C ASP A 3 -2.29 27.34 14.43
N ARG A 4 -1.23 27.30 15.25
CA ARG A 4 -0.03 26.54 14.93
C ARG A 4 -0.42 25.09 15.19
N ILE A 5 -0.93 24.44 14.14
CA ILE A 5 -0.92 22.99 14.03
C ILE A 5 0.56 22.58 14.08
N GLN A 6 1.12 22.45 15.28
CA GLN A 6 2.42 21.84 15.54
C GLN A 6 2.23 20.33 15.42
N ILE A 7 2.11 19.84 14.19
CA ILE A 7 2.24 18.42 13.95
C ILE A 7 3.69 18.04 14.27
N ASP A 8 3.85 17.13 15.23
CA ASP A 8 5.17 16.64 15.63
C ASP A 8 5.77 15.79 14.49
N PRO A 9 7.00 16.07 14.04
CA PRO A 9 7.68 15.28 13.01
C PRO A 9 7.75 13.78 13.32
N SER A 10 7.91 13.41 14.60
CA SER A 10 7.94 12.01 15.03
C SER A 10 6.58 11.33 14.87
N GLN A 11 5.48 12.07 15.05
CA GLN A 11 4.12 11.56 14.80
C GLN A 11 3.91 11.28 13.30
N LEU A 12 4.38 12.16 12.42
CA LEU A 12 4.34 11.94 10.97
C LEU A 12 5.15 10.70 10.56
N GLU A 13 6.33 10.50 11.13
CA GLU A 13 7.13 9.30 10.89
C GLU A 13 6.45 8.02 11.39
N ALA A 14 5.78 8.08 12.54
CA ALA A 14 5.03 6.95 13.08
C ALA A 14 3.88 6.55 12.14
N ILE A 15 3.11 7.54 11.67
CA ILE A 15 2.04 7.30 10.69
C ILE A 15 2.64 6.79 9.37
N ALA A 16 3.74 7.36 8.88
CA ALA A 16 4.42 6.89 7.68
C ALA A 16 4.83 5.41 7.77
N LYS A 17 5.34 4.98 8.93
CA LYS A 17 5.67 3.57 9.21
C LYS A 17 4.43 2.68 9.21
N GLU A 18 3.29 3.16 9.72
CA GLU A 18 2.04 2.42 9.67
C GLU A 18 1.58 2.17 8.22
N PHE A 19 1.60 3.21 7.37
CA PHE A 19 1.30 3.07 5.94
C PHE A 19 2.25 2.07 5.25
N GLN A 20 3.53 2.09 5.60
CA GLN A 20 4.51 1.13 5.08
C GLN A 20 4.22 -0.29 5.54
N ALA A 21 3.86 -0.50 6.81
CA ALA A 21 3.47 -1.81 7.33
C ALA A 21 2.20 -2.34 6.62
N LYS A 22 1.19 -1.49 6.43
CA LYS A 22 -0.04 -1.85 5.72
C LYS A 22 0.18 -2.16 4.24
N ARG A 23 1.15 -1.51 3.60
CA ARG A 23 1.59 -1.88 2.25
C ARG A 23 2.16 -3.30 2.25
N GLN A 24 3.08 -3.62 3.15
CA GLN A 24 3.70 -4.95 3.23
C GLN A 24 2.66 -6.05 3.50
N GLU A 25 1.74 -5.80 4.43
CA GLU A 25 0.62 -6.71 4.72
C GLU A 25 -0.25 -6.94 3.46
N SER A 26 -0.56 -5.85 2.74
CA SER A 26 -1.34 -5.93 1.50
C SER A 26 -0.61 -6.71 0.40
N GLU A 27 0.70 -6.49 0.23
CA GLU A 27 1.52 -7.25 -0.73
C GLU A 27 1.54 -8.75 -0.41
N GLN A 28 1.65 -9.12 0.87
CA GLN A 28 1.59 -10.52 1.30
C GLN A 28 0.23 -11.16 1.01
N ILE A 29 -0.87 -10.42 1.22
CA ILE A 29 -2.22 -10.87 0.88
C ILE A 29 -2.32 -11.12 -0.62
N ILE A 30 -1.89 -10.16 -1.46
CA ILE A 30 -1.91 -10.29 -2.93
C ILE A 30 -1.14 -11.53 -3.38
N GLN A 31 0.08 -11.72 -2.86
CA GLN A 31 0.92 -12.88 -3.21
C GLN A 31 0.28 -14.20 -2.78
N THR A 32 -0.33 -14.24 -1.60
CA THR A 32 -1.02 -15.44 -1.08
C THR A 32 -2.21 -15.82 -1.95
N LEU A 33 -3.03 -14.84 -2.33
CA LEU A 33 -4.18 -15.04 -3.20
C LEU A 33 -3.74 -15.49 -4.60
N ASP A 34 -2.73 -14.85 -5.18
CA ASP A 34 -2.18 -15.20 -6.50
C ASP A 34 -1.69 -16.65 -6.56
N SER A 35 -0.92 -17.08 -5.54
CA SER A 35 -0.44 -18.46 -5.42
C SER A 35 -1.59 -19.47 -5.32
N ARG A 36 -2.64 -19.16 -4.55
CA ARG A 36 -3.84 -20.01 -4.46
C ARG A 36 -4.60 -20.11 -5.77
N ILE A 37 -4.70 -19.03 -6.53
CA ILE A 37 -5.40 -19.02 -7.82
C ILE A 37 -4.59 -19.82 -8.86
N GLN A 38 -3.27 -19.65 -8.89
CA GLN A 38 -2.38 -20.42 -9.77
C GLN A 38 -2.41 -21.92 -9.46
N SER A 39 -2.52 -22.32 -8.19
CA SER A 39 -2.62 -23.74 -7.83
C SER A 39 -3.94 -24.38 -8.29
N LEU A 40 -5.03 -23.61 -8.32
CA LEU A 40 -6.31 -24.01 -8.88
C LEU A 40 -6.28 -24.06 -10.41
N GLU A 41 -5.44 -23.24 -11.06
CA GLU A 41 -5.31 -23.17 -12.51
C GLU A 41 -5.04 -24.53 -13.18
N GLY A 42 -4.18 -25.34 -12.54
CA GLY A 42 -3.81 -26.67 -13.02
C GLY A 42 -4.88 -27.74 -12.80
N GLN A 43 -5.84 -27.49 -11.90
CA GLN A 43 -6.91 -28.43 -11.56
C GLN A 43 -8.24 -28.06 -12.23
N TRP A 44 -8.40 -26.79 -12.61
CA TRP A 44 -9.65 -26.27 -13.14
C TRP A 44 -9.69 -26.39 -14.67
N GLN A 45 -10.41 -27.38 -15.18
CA GLN A 45 -10.66 -27.55 -16.62
C GLN A 45 -12.04 -26.97 -17.00
N GLY A 46 -12.10 -26.03 -17.95
CA GLY A 46 -13.36 -25.53 -18.53
C GLY A 46 -13.37 -24.03 -18.87
N ARG A 47 -14.32 -23.60 -19.71
CA ARG A 47 -14.45 -22.20 -20.21
C ARG A 47 -14.76 -21.15 -19.13
N THR A 48 -15.29 -21.55 -17.96
CA THR A 48 -15.57 -20.64 -16.83
C THR A 48 -14.29 -20.12 -16.17
N LYS A 49 -13.17 -20.84 -16.37
CA LYS A 49 -11.83 -20.47 -15.90
C LYS A 49 -11.40 -19.12 -16.47
N ASP A 50 -11.45 -18.96 -17.79
CA ASP A 50 -10.84 -17.81 -18.47
C ASP A 50 -11.42 -16.48 -17.98
N ARG A 51 -12.74 -16.40 -17.80
CA ARG A 51 -13.42 -15.21 -17.27
C ARG A 51 -12.94 -14.87 -15.87
N PHE A 52 -12.91 -15.85 -14.97
CA PHE A 52 -12.48 -15.66 -13.59
C PHE A 52 -11.01 -15.23 -13.50
N PHE A 53 -10.13 -15.81 -14.33
CA PHE A 53 -8.72 -15.40 -14.37
C PHE A 53 -8.57 -13.96 -14.86
N VAL A 54 -9.33 -13.52 -15.86
CA VAL A 54 -9.34 -12.11 -16.31
C VAL A 54 -9.79 -11.19 -15.17
N ASP A 55 -10.93 -11.49 -14.54
CA ASP A 55 -11.46 -10.69 -13.43
C ASP A 55 -10.47 -10.64 -12.25
N PHE A 56 -9.79 -11.75 -11.95
CA PHE A 56 -8.76 -11.79 -10.91
C PHE A 56 -7.51 -10.97 -11.26
N GLN A 57 -7.05 -11.00 -12.52
CA GLN A 57 -5.92 -10.17 -12.95
C GLN A 57 -6.24 -8.68 -12.84
N GLU A 58 -7.46 -8.27 -13.19
CA GLU A 58 -7.92 -6.89 -13.01
C GLU A 58 -7.95 -6.51 -11.53
N ALA A 59 -8.53 -7.36 -10.68
CA ALA A 59 -8.53 -7.16 -9.23
C ALA A 59 -7.10 -7.06 -8.67
N LYS A 60 -6.18 -7.92 -9.12
CA LYS A 60 -4.76 -7.90 -8.75
C LYS A 60 -4.09 -6.58 -9.13
N GLN A 61 -4.39 -6.04 -10.30
CA GLN A 61 -3.88 -4.74 -10.71
C GLN A 61 -4.40 -3.63 -9.81
N ASN A 62 -5.69 -3.65 -9.45
CA ASN A 62 -6.27 -2.69 -8.51
C ASN A 62 -5.63 -2.78 -7.12
N MET A 63 -5.36 -3.99 -6.63
CA MET A 63 -4.66 -4.19 -5.35
C MET A 63 -3.21 -3.68 -5.41
N LYS A 64 -2.50 -3.86 -6.53
CA LYS A 64 -1.16 -3.26 -6.73
C LYS A 64 -1.21 -1.72 -6.77
N ASN A 65 -2.23 -1.14 -7.38
CA ASN A 65 -2.40 0.31 -7.36
C ASN A 65 -2.62 0.81 -5.92
N PHE A 66 -3.37 0.06 -5.11
CA PHE A 66 -3.54 0.35 -3.68
C PHE A 66 -2.22 0.30 -2.91
N THR A 67 -1.38 -0.72 -3.11
CA THR A 67 -0.06 -0.78 -2.44
C THR A 67 0.84 0.38 -2.85
N GLN A 68 0.79 0.81 -4.11
CA GLN A 68 1.52 2.00 -4.57
C GLN A 68 1.01 3.28 -3.90
N LEU A 69 -0.30 3.42 -3.70
CA LEU A 69 -0.87 4.56 -2.98
C LEU A 69 -0.38 4.61 -1.53
N LEU A 70 -0.33 3.47 -0.84
CA LEU A 70 0.20 3.39 0.52
C LEU A 70 1.69 3.79 0.58
N GLU A 71 2.49 3.34 -0.39
CA GLU A 71 3.89 3.77 -0.51
C GLU A 71 4.01 5.28 -0.69
N ASN A 72 3.25 5.84 -1.63
CA ASN A 72 3.29 7.27 -1.94
C ASN A 72 2.93 8.12 -0.72
N ILE A 73 1.92 7.72 0.05
CA ILE A 73 1.51 8.40 1.28
C ILE A 73 2.62 8.30 2.33
N SER A 74 3.19 7.11 2.55
CA SER A 74 4.30 6.92 3.48
C SER A 74 5.51 7.80 3.12
N THR A 75 5.89 7.84 1.83
CA THR A 75 6.97 8.70 1.35
C THR A 75 6.66 10.19 1.56
N ALA A 76 5.45 10.64 1.23
CA ALA A 76 5.05 12.02 1.42
C ALA A 76 5.10 12.45 2.90
N LEU A 77 4.59 11.62 3.81
CA LEU A 77 4.64 11.87 5.25
C LEU A 77 6.08 11.97 5.78
N ASN A 78 6.97 11.08 5.35
CA ASN A 78 8.39 11.15 5.69
C ASN A 78 9.06 12.43 5.17
N GLN A 79 8.76 12.85 3.93
CA GLN A 79 9.28 14.09 3.37
C GLN A 79 8.79 15.32 4.14
N ILE A 80 7.52 15.34 4.56
CA ILE A 80 6.95 16.41 5.39
C ILE A 80 7.67 16.43 6.74
N ALA A 81 7.82 15.29 7.42
CA ALA A 81 8.53 15.20 8.70
C ALA A 81 9.99 15.69 8.62
N GLN A 82 10.67 15.44 7.51
CA GLN A 82 12.03 15.94 7.27
C GLN A 82 12.05 17.47 7.09
N LYS A 83 11.13 18.03 6.30
CA LYS A 83 11.03 19.48 6.08
C LYS A 83 10.73 20.24 7.38
N PHE A 84 9.84 19.71 8.22
CA PHE A 84 9.53 20.31 9.52
C PHE A 84 10.78 20.33 10.42
N ARG A 85 11.54 19.23 10.52
CA ARG A 85 12.80 19.20 11.28
C ARG A 85 13.84 20.20 10.78
N GLN A 86 13.93 20.40 9.47
CA GLN A 86 14.86 21.39 8.89
C GLN A 86 14.41 22.83 9.15
N THR A 87 13.11 23.09 9.18
CA THR A 87 12.55 24.44 9.36
C THR A 87 12.54 24.87 10.83
N ASP A 88 12.28 23.94 11.76
CA ASP A 88 12.38 24.20 13.21
C ASP A 88 13.83 24.33 13.73
N GLN A 89 14.83 23.99 12.90
CA GLN A 89 16.25 24.17 13.22
C GLN A 89 16.81 25.55 12.85
N VAL A 90 16.01 26.45 12.26
CA VAL A 90 16.41 27.82 11.83
C VAL A 90 15.64 28.88 12.61
#